data_AF-A0A8T8HSU0-F1
#
_entry.id   AF-A0A8T8HSU0-F1
#
_cell.length_a   1.000
_cell.length_b   1.000
_cell.length_c   1.000
_cell.angle_alpha   90.00
_cell.angle_beta   90.00
_cell.angle_gamma   90.00
#
_symmetry.space_group_name_H-M   'P 1'
#
loop_
_entity.id
_entity.type
_entity.pdbx_description
1 polymer ?
#
loop_
_entity_poly.entity_id
_entity_poly.type
_entity_poly.pdbx_seq_one_letter_code
_entity_poly.pdbx_strand_id
1 'polypeptide(L)'
;MAVPAAGLRLREVDPPGWARPFAAVGVIVLAVLAVSLLRAVYLAARRPDAARQLGVLADLAAFWPREAHPVVPACYALKVVPELVSRVREHLADPGTRVVLAGHSQGSLLAAVAAARLLEQLPAEQAQRLGLVTAGSQLQWAYPRAFPAVVPHDSLARLAGGLAGRWRALCRGTDPLGGAVTTWDRQVFDGMLLGVGFLPDGTCGALPPALRGPTGALVLGGDHWLPDPQRGPFPGRRWAAGVNRHADYTSDPEWDRAVAIAAGLEDVSTPTAPTIGAVLPVARRAPVLPDPAPGGRRATGPGAGAGPRARGRPRHVTRGGRPGP
;
A
#
# COMPACT_ATOMS: atom_id res chain seq x y z
N MET A 1 29.76 -23.32 -15.24
CA MET A 1 31.22 -23.34 -15.47
C MET A 1 31.98 -22.51 -14.41
N ALA A 2 31.67 -22.63 -13.12
CA ALA A 2 32.30 -21.84 -12.04
C ALA A 2 33.09 -22.69 -11.02
N VAL A 3 33.21 -23.99 -11.28
CA VAL A 3 33.82 -24.97 -10.36
C VAL A 3 35.36 -25.08 -10.46
N PRO A 4 36.09 -24.71 -11.55
CA PRO A 4 37.52 -25.01 -11.58
C PRO A 4 38.39 -24.00 -10.80
N ALA A 5 37.89 -22.78 -10.52
CA ALA A 5 38.69 -21.72 -9.92
C ALA A 5 38.93 -21.88 -8.41
N ALA A 6 37.97 -22.48 -7.68
CA ALA A 6 38.09 -22.71 -6.24
C ALA A 6 39.08 -23.84 -5.91
N GLY A 7 39.15 -24.88 -6.76
CA GLY A 7 40.08 -26.01 -6.59
C GLY A 7 41.55 -25.66 -6.83
N LEU A 8 41.83 -24.60 -7.59
CA LEU A 8 43.18 -24.13 -7.89
C LEU A 8 43.80 -23.32 -6.74
N ARG A 9 42.99 -22.61 -5.93
CA ARG A 9 43.49 -21.87 -4.75
C ARG A 9 43.87 -22.77 -3.58
N LEU A 10 43.26 -23.95 -3.45
CA LEU A 10 43.62 -24.97 -2.45
C LEU A 10 44.92 -25.72 -2.79
N ARG A 11 45.48 -25.50 -3.99
CA ARG A 11 46.69 -26.16 -4.49
C ARG A 11 47.92 -25.24 -4.60
N GLU A 12 47.87 -24.04 -4.03
CA GLU A 12 48.96 -23.04 -4.10
C GLU A 12 49.49 -22.79 -5.53
N VAL A 13 48.62 -22.88 -6.54
CA VAL A 13 49.00 -22.54 -7.91
C VAL A 13 48.84 -21.04 -8.08
N ASP A 14 49.96 -20.34 -8.22
CA ASP A 14 49.97 -18.90 -8.51
C ASP A 14 49.20 -18.64 -9.82
N PRO A 15 48.16 -17.79 -9.80
CA PRO A 15 47.45 -17.44 -11.01
C PRO A 15 48.41 -16.73 -11.97
N PRO A 16 48.32 -17.02 -13.29
CA PRO A 16 49.21 -16.41 -14.27
C PRO A 16 49.09 -14.88 -14.22
N GLY A 17 50.20 -14.17 -14.44
CA GLY A 17 50.32 -12.72 -14.18
C GLY A 17 49.25 -11.85 -14.86
N TRP A 18 48.71 -12.30 -15.99
CA TRP A 18 47.63 -11.63 -16.73
C TRP A 18 46.27 -11.68 -16.02
N ALA A 19 46.03 -12.63 -15.11
CA ALA A 19 44.78 -12.79 -14.37
C ALA A 19 44.74 -11.98 -13.05
N ARG A 20 45.90 -11.49 -12.59
CA ARG A 20 46.05 -10.67 -11.38
C ARG A 20 45.19 -9.39 -11.37
N PRO A 21 45.10 -8.59 -12.46
CA PRO A 21 44.22 -7.41 -12.46
C PRO A 21 42.74 -7.80 -12.35
N PHE A 22 42.30 -8.88 -12.99
CA PHE A 22 40.92 -9.36 -12.88
C PHE A 22 40.58 -9.87 -11.47
N ALA A 23 41.53 -10.58 -10.84
CA ALA A 23 41.38 -11.00 -9.45
C ALA A 23 41.33 -9.80 -8.49
N ALA A 24 42.18 -8.79 -8.70
CA ALA A 24 42.18 -7.57 -7.89
C ALA A 24 40.87 -6.78 -8.04
N VAL A 25 40.37 -6.62 -9.27
CA VAL A 25 39.06 -6.02 -9.53
C VAL A 25 37.95 -6.82 -8.85
N GLY A 26 37.98 -8.15 -8.95
CA GLY A 26 37.01 -9.02 -8.28
C GLY A 26 37.01 -8.86 -6.76
N VAL A 27 38.20 -8.76 -6.14
CA VAL A 27 38.36 -8.53 -4.69
C VAL A 27 37.84 -7.14 -4.30
N ILE A 28 38.14 -6.10 -5.08
CA ILE A 28 37.65 -4.74 -4.84
C ILE A 28 36.12 -4.70 -4.93
N VAL A 29 35.53 -5.33 -5.95
CA VAL A 29 34.08 -5.43 -6.11
C VAL A 29 33.44 -6.17 -4.92
N LEU A 30 34.03 -7.30 -4.50
CA LEU A 30 33.58 -8.04 -3.32
C LEU A 30 33.69 -7.22 -2.03
N ALA A 31 34.78 -6.47 -1.84
CA ALA A 31 34.98 -5.62 -0.68
C ALA A 31 33.97 -4.45 -0.65
N VAL A 32 33.75 -3.79 -1.80
CA VAL A 32 32.73 -2.74 -1.95
C VAL A 32 31.33 -3.30 -1.68
N LEU A 33 31.03 -4.49 -2.20
CA LEU A 33 29.76 -5.16 -1.94
C LEU A 33 29.58 -5.45 -0.44
N ALA A 34 30.59 -6.04 0.21
CA ALA A 34 30.54 -6.34 1.64
C ALA A 34 30.37 -5.08 2.50
N VAL A 35 31.12 -4.01 2.21
CA VAL A 35 31.00 -2.73 2.91
C VAL A 35 29.63 -2.09 2.65
N SER A 36 29.10 -2.17 1.43
CA SER A 36 27.76 -1.66 1.11
C SER A 36 26.66 -2.42 1.85
N LEU A 37 26.81 -3.75 1.99
CA LEU A 37 25.87 -4.60 2.73
C LEU A 37 25.91 -4.27 4.23
N LEU A 38 27.10 -4.18 4.82
CA LEU A 38 27.29 -3.78 6.22
C LEU A 38 26.72 -2.40 6.50
N ARG A 39 26.93 -1.45 5.57
CA ARG A 39 26.37 -0.11 5.67
C ARG A 39 24.84 -0.13 5.57
N ALA A 40 24.27 -0.94 4.68
CA ALA A 40 22.82 -1.10 4.55
C ALA A 40 22.20 -1.68 5.84
N VAL A 41 22.81 -2.72 6.42
CA VAL A 41 22.39 -3.31 7.71
C VAL A 41 22.51 -2.30 8.85
N TYR A 42 23.61 -1.56 8.92
CA TYR A 42 23.82 -0.52 9.94
C TYR A 42 22.79 0.61 9.83
N LEU A 43 22.52 1.08 8.60
CA LEU A 43 21.51 2.12 8.35
C LEU A 43 20.10 1.61 8.64
N ALA A 44 19.78 0.36 8.31
CA ALA A 44 18.52 -0.27 8.67
C ALA A 44 18.33 -0.33 10.19
N ALA A 45 19.36 -0.70 10.96
CA ALA A 45 19.28 -0.72 12.42
C ALA A 45 19.10 0.68 13.05
N ARG A 46 19.55 1.75 12.37
CA ARG A 46 19.52 3.13 12.88
C ARG A 46 18.35 3.95 12.33
N ARG A 47 17.67 3.52 11.27
CA ARG A 47 16.57 4.25 10.62
C ARG A 47 15.37 3.33 10.32
N PRO A 48 14.18 3.62 10.87
CA PRO A 48 13.00 2.77 10.69
C PRO A 48 12.57 2.65 9.21
N ASP A 49 12.76 3.69 8.39
CA ASP A 49 12.39 3.65 6.97
C ASP A 49 13.35 2.80 6.10
N ALA A 50 14.63 2.74 6.46
CA ALA A 50 15.63 1.92 5.75
C ALA A 50 15.50 0.42 6.11
N ALA A 51 15.12 0.11 7.36
CA ALA A 51 14.76 -1.24 7.78
C ALA A 51 13.56 -1.78 6.99
N ARG A 52 12.59 -0.93 6.68
CA ARG A 52 11.41 -1.30 5.88
C ARG A 52 11.78 -1.69 4.45
N GLN A 53 12.71 -0.98 3.81
CA GLN A 53 13.16 -1.31 2.45
C GLN A 53 14.00 -2.60 2.40
N LEU A 54 14.88 -2.80 3.40
CA LEU A 54 15.67 -4.04 3.52
C LEU A 54 14.77 -5.24 3.85
N GLY A 55 13.75 -5.03 4.69
CA GLY A 55 12.71 -6.01 5.01
C GLY A 55 11.93 -6.45 3.76
N VAL A 56 11.54 -5.52 2.89
CA VAL A 56 10.85 -5.87 1.62
C VAL A 56 11.74 -6.72 0.70
N LEU A 57 13.04 -6.41 0.59
CA LEU A 57 13.97 -7.22 -0.21
C LEU A 57 14.24 -8.60 0.40
N ALA A 58 14.35 -8.67 1.73
CA ALA A 58 14.48 -9.92 2.46
C ALA A 58 13.20 -10.76 2.39
N ASP A 59 12.03 -10.12 2.43
CA ASP A 59 10.71 -10.75 2.28
C ASP A 59 10.51 -11.27 0.85
N LEU A 60 10.98 -10.55 -0.17
CA LEU A 60 11.01 -11.03 -1.56
C LEU A 60 11.94 -12.23 -1.74
N ALA A 61 13.10 -12.22 -1.10
CA ALA A 61 14.05 -13.34 -1.14
C ALA A 61 13.55 -14.56 -0.36
N ALA A 62 12.91 -14.36 0.78
CA ALA A 62 12.34 -15.40 1.63
C ALA A 62 10.94 -15.86 1.20
N PHE A 63 10.29 -15.18 0.24
CA PHE A 63 9.03 -15.61 -0.34
C PHE A 63 9.19 -16.83 -1.27
N TRP A 64 10.37 -17.04 -1.86
CA TRP A 64 10.53 -18.05 -2.89
C TRP A 64 10.94 -19.43 -2.33
N PRO A 65 10.47 -20.55 -2.93
CA PRO A 65 10.79 -21.89 -2.45
C PRO A 65 12.28 -22.22 -2.42
N ARG A 66 12.61 -23.14 -1.52
CA ARG A 66 13.97 -23.50 -1.07
C ARG A 66 14.79 -24.30 -2.10
N GLU A 67 14.42 -24.28 -3.38
CA GLU A 67 15.10 -25.10 -4.39
C GLU A 67 16.55 -24.65 -4.67
N ALA A 68 16.93 -23.44 -4.25
CA ALA A 68 18.23 -22.87 -4.58
C ALA A 68 19.35 -23.09 -3.55
N HIS A 69 19.07 -23.27 -2.24
CA HIS A 69 20.12 -23.49 -1.23
C HIS A 69 19.58 -23.91 0.18
N PRO A 70 20.21 -24.89 0.88
CA PRO A 70 19.73 -25.40 2.18
C PRO A 70 19.77 -24.40 3.35
N VAL A 71 20.59 -23.34 3.24
CA VAL A 71 20.81 -22.33 4.31
C VAL A 71 19.76 -21.20 4.29
N VAL A 72 18.90 -21.13 3.27
CA VAL A 72 17.83 -20.11 3.24
C VAL A 72 16.77 -20.45 4.30
N PRO A 73 16.32 -19.48 5.12
CA PRO A 73 15.22 -19.67 6.06
C PRO A 73 13.97 -20.24 5.38
N ALA A 74 13.13 -20.97 6.12
CA ALA A 74 11.88 -21.50 5.57
C ALA A 74 11.02 -20.36 5.00
N CYS A 75 10.49 -20.56 3.79
CA CYS A 75 9.65 -19.56 3.14
C CYS A 75 8.46 -19.24 4.05
N TYR A 76 8.31 -17.96 4.41
CA TYR A 76 7.29 -17.56 5.39
C TYR A 76 5.87 -17.81 4.85
N ALA A 77 5.67 -17.82 3.52
CA ALA A 77 4.39 -18.16 2.91
C ALA A 77 3.99 -19.62 3.17
N LEU A 78 4.94 -20.55 3.27
CA LEU A 78 4.67 -21.96 3.62
C LEU A 78 4.14 -22.13 5.05
N LYS A 79 4.36 -21.15 5.92
CA LYS A 79 3.79 -21.12 7.27
C LYS A 79 2.50 -20.30 7.33
N VAL A 80 2.54 -19.09 6.79
CA VAL A 80 1.42 -18.12 6.90
C VAL A 80 0.18 -18.59 6.16
N VAL A 81 0.33 -19.17 4.97
CA VAL A 81 -0.83 -19.60 4.16
C VAL A 81 -1.62 -20.72 4.86
N PRO A 82 -1.00 -21.84 5.31
CA PRO A 82 -1.74 -22.87 6.04
C PRO A 82 -2.39 -22.38 7.34
N GLU A 83 -1.71 -21.53 8.12
CA GLU A 83 -2.28 -20.96 9.35
C GLU A 83 -3.48 -20.07 9.05
N LEU A 84 -3.40 -19.24 8.00
CA LEU A 84 -4.51 -18.39 7.56
C LEU A 84 -5.69 -19.23 7.08
N VAL A 85 -5.45 -20.26 6.26
CA VAL A 85 -6.48 -21.21 5.80
C VAL A 85 -7.17 -21.88 6.98
N SER A 86 -6.40 -22.37 7.96
CA SER A 86 -6.93 -23.02 9.17
C SER A 86 -7.85 -22.07 9.95
N ARG A 87 -7.40 -20.84 10.20
CA ARG A 87 -8.17 -19.83 10.93
C ARG A 87 -9.44 -19.41 10.21
N VAL A 88 -9.40 -19.28 8.87
CA VAL A 88 -10.60 -18.96 8.09
C VAL A 88 -11.62 -20.08 8.15
N ARG A 89 -11.18 -21.34 8.07
CA ARG A 89 -12.05 -22.51 8.19
C ARG A 89 -12.74 -22.57 9.56
N GLU A 90 -12.01 -22.28 10.63
CA GLU A 90 -12.56 -22.18 11.98
C GLU A 90 -13.70 -21.16 12.05
N HIS A 91 -13.48 -19.94 11.53
CA HIS A 91 -14.51 -18.90 11.52
C HIS A 91 -15.69 -19.21 10.58
N LEU A 92 -15.45 -19.82 9.42
CA LEU A 92 -16.52 -20.19 8.49
C LEU A 92 -17.33 -21.42 8.94
N ALA A 93 -16.86 -22.17 9.94
CA ALA A 93 -17.63 -23.26 10.53
C ALA A 93 -18.91 -22.75 11.22
N ASP A 94 -18.90 -21.52 11.75
CA ASP A 94 -20.11 -20.83 12.19
C ASP A 94 -20.91 -20.32 10.97
N PRO A 95 -22.15 -20.80 10.73
CA PRO A 95 -22.96 -20.39 9.59
C PRO A 95 -23.27 -18.88 9.53
N GLY A 96 -23.27 -18.19 10.68
CA GLY A 96 -23.56 -16.76 10.79
C GLY A 96 -22.38 -15.85 10.41
N THR A 97 -21.17 -16.41 10.27
CA THR A 97 -19.95 -15.63 10.11
C THR A 97 -19.54 -15.48 8.64
N ARG A 98 -19.10 -14.29 8.23
CA ARG A 98 -18.49 -14.03 6.91
C ARG A 98 -17.04 -13.66 7.11
N VAL A 99 -16.16 -14.11 6.21
CA VAL A 99 -14.72 -13.86 6.34
C VAL A 99 -14.22 -13.15 5.09
N VAL A 100 -13.60 -11.99 5.28
CA VAL A 100 -12.92 -11.25 4.22
C VAL A 100 -11.42 -11.27 4.50
N LEU A 101 -10.66 -11.88 3.61
CA LEU A 101 -9.20 -11.83 3.64
C LEU A 101 -8.74 -10.48 3.10
N ALA A 102 -7.92 -9.76 3.85
CA ALA A 102 -7.36 -8.49 3.43
C ALA A 102 -5.84 -8.59 3.26
N GLY A 103 -5.32 -8.23 2.09
CA GLY A 103 -3.88 -8.26 1.79
C GLY A 103 -3.40 -6.94 1.20
N HIS A 104 -2.40 -6.32 1.81
CA HIS A 104 -1.79 -5.08 1.30
C HIS A 104 -0.44 -5.39 0.63
N SER A 105 -0.19 -4.82 -0.55
CA SER A 105 1.07 -4.98 -1.29
C SER A 105 1.41 -6.47 -1.47
N GLN A 106 2.58 -6.91 -1.01
CA GLN A 106 2.98 -8.33 -1.01
C GLN A 106 1.99 -9.25 -0.27
N GLY A 107 1.31 -8.76 0.76
CA GLY A 107 0.28 -9.51 1.47
C GLY A 107 -0.92 -9.89 0.59
N SER A 108 -1.16 -9.17 -0.51
CA SER A 108 -2.19 -9.52 -1.49
C SER A 108 -1.94 -10.88 -2.11
N LEU A 109 -0.68 -11.25 -2.38
CA LEU A 109 -0.34 -12.56 -2.93
C LEU A 109 -0.65 -13.69 -1.95
N LEU A 110 -0.28 -13.53 -0.69
CA LEU A 110 -0.60 -14.52 0.36
C LEU A 110 -2.11 -14.68 0.53
N ALA A 111 -2.85 -13.57 0.58
CA ALA A 111 -4.30 -13.58 0.71
C ALA A 111 -4.97 -14.24 -0.50
N ALA A 112 -4.50 -13.98 -1.72
CA ALA A 112 -5.01 -14.59 -2.94
C ALA A 112 -4.73 -16.11 -2.99
N VAL A 113 -3.52 -16.53 -2.62
CA VAL A 113 -3.17 -17.97 -2.55
C VAL A 113 -4.00 -18.67 -1.47
N ALA A 114 -4.15 -18.06 -0.29
CA ALA A 114 -4.99 -18.62 0.77
C ALA A 114 -6.47 -18.72 0.33
N ALA A 115 -7.01 -17.68 -0.31
CA ALA A 115 -8.37 -17.70 -0.85
C ALA A 115 -8.56 -18.79 -1.91
N ALA A 116 -7.61 -18.95 -2.85
CA ALA A 116 -7.67 -20.02 -3.85
C ALA A 116 -7.68 -21.42 -3.20
N ARG A 117 -6.80 -21.65 -2.22
CA ARG A 117 -6.75 -22.92 -1.46
C ARG A 117 -8.03 -23.17 -0.67
N LEU A 118 -8.64 -22.13 -0.11
CA LEU A 118 -9.92 -22.23 0.60
C LEU A 118 -11.04 -22.61 -0.37
N LEU A 119 -11.12 -21.99 -1.55
CA LEU A 119 -12.15 -22.33 -2.55
C LEU A 119 -12.06 -23.77 -3.05
N GLU A 120 -10.86 -24.35 -3.10
CA GLU A 120 -10.67 -25.77 -3.45
C GLU A 120 -11.11 -26.74 -2.34
N GLN A 121 -11.13 -26.29 -1.08
CA GLN A 121 -11.33 -27.17 0.08
C GLN A 121 -12.67 -26.98 0.79
N LEU A 122 -13.28 -25.80 0.67
CA LEU A 122 -14.51 -25.45 1.37
C LEU A 122 -15.75 -26.01 0.65
N PRO A 123 -16.78 -26.46 1.39
CA PRO A 123 -18.11 -26.66 0.84
C PRO A 123 -18.65 -25.36 0.21
N ALA A 124 -19.51 -25.49 -0.80
CA ALA A 124 -20.06 -24.34 -1.54
C ALA A 124 -20.70 -23.28 -0.62
N GLU A 125 -21.44 -23.69 0.41
CA GLU A 125 -22.08 -22.80 1.39
C GLU A 125 -21.09 -21.96 2.20
N GLN A 126 -19.89 -22.50 2.48
CA GLN A 126 -18.84 -21.78 3.19
C GLN A 126 -18.06 -20.88 2.22
N ALA A 127 -17.78 -21.38 1.01
CA ALA A 127 -17.10 -20.62 -0.05
C ALA A 127 -17.87 -19.34 -0.43
N GLN A 128 -19.21 -19.37 -0.39
CA GLN A 128 -20.05 -18.19 -0.65
C GLN A 128 -19.91 -17.06 0.39
N ARG A 129 -19.35 -17.35 1.56
CA ARG A 129 -19.13 -16.39 2.66
C ARG A 129 -17.67 -15.92 2.75
N LEU A 130 -16.84 -16.32 1.79
CA LEU A 130 -15.46 -15.89 1.65
C LEU A 130 -15.36 -14.71 0.68
N GLY A 131 -14.67 -13.66 1.12
CA GLY A 131 -14.31 -12.49 0.30
C GLY A 131 -12.81 -12.20 0.33
N LEU A 132 -12.36 -11.39 -0.63
CA LEU A 132 -10.97 -10.97 -0.75
C LEU A 132 -10.90 -9.45 -1.00
N VAL A 133 -10.11 -8.76 -0.19
CA VAL A 133 -9.74 -7.36 -0.38
C VAL A 133 -8.24 -7.27 -0.57
N THR A 134 -7.81 -6.67 -1.67
CA THR A 134 -6.39 -6.40 -1.93
C THR A 134 -6.16 -4.91 -2.07
N ALA A 135 -5.04 -4.37 -1.58
CA ALA A 135 -4.75 -2.94 -1.67
C ALA A 135 -3.30 -2.67 -2.05
N GLY A 136 -3.06 -1.74 -2.97
CA GLY A 136 -1.72 -1.45 -3.50
C GLY A 136 -1.06 -2.70 -4.10
N SER A 137 -1.84 -3.58 -4.72
CA SER A 137 -1.40 -4.93 -5.07
C SER A 137 -0.64 -5.00 -6.39
N GLN A 138 0.33 -5.90 -6.45
CA GLN A 138 1.14 -6.21 -7.63
C GLN A 138 0.65 -7.46 -8.39
N LEU A 139 -0.51 -8.00 -7.99
CA LEU A 139 -1.05 -9.28 -8.47
C LEU A 139 -1.28 -9.36 -9.97
N GLN A 140 -1.67 -8.27 -10.63
CA GLN A 140 -1.89 -8.30 -12.08
C GLN A 140 -0.60 -8.03 -12.84
N TRP A 141 0.16 -7.02 -12.42
CA TRP A 141 1.20 -6.48 -13.28
C TRP A 141 2.58 -7.09 -13.05
N ALA A 142 2.95 -7.42 -11.81
CA ALA A 142 4.31 -7.88 -11.50
C ALA A 142 4.38 -9.40 -11.41
N TYR A 143 3.55 -10.01 -10.56
CA TYR A 143 3.71 -11.44 -10.22
C TYR A 143 3.51 -12.38 -11.41
N PRO A 144 2.48 -12.24 -12.26
CA PRO A 144 2.31 -13.11 -13.42
C PRO A 144 3.42 -12.96 -14.45
N ARG A 145 4.05 -11.78 -14.52
CA ARG A 145 5.16 -11.52 -15.46
C ARG A 145 6.49 -12.06 -14.94
N ALA A 146 6.75 -11.90 -13.64
CA ALA A 146 7.97 -12.37 -13.00
C ALA A 146 7.94 -13.88 -12.73
N PHE A 147 6.76 -14.43 -12.43
CA PHE A 147 6.57 -15.82 -11.98
C PHE A 147 5.33 -16.48 -12.62
N PRO A 148 5.26 -16.58 -13.95
CA PRO A 148 4.10 -17.11 -14.66
C PRO A 148 3.74 -18.55 -14.26
N ALA A 149 4.72 -19.34 -13.82
CA ALA A 149 4.51 -20.71 -13.37
C ALA A 149 3.80 -20.82 -12.00
N VAL A 150 3.85 -19.75 -11.18
CA VAL A 150 3.28 -19.76 -9.82
C VAL A 150 1.98 -18.98 -9.74
N VAL A 151 1.89 -17.86 -10.45
CA VAL A 151 0.68 -17.01 -10.47
C VAL A 151 0.30 -16.71 -11.93
N PRO A 152 -0.12 -17.72 -12.72
CA PRO A 152 -0.60 -17.46 -14.06
C PRO A 152 -1.89 -16.65 -14.02
N HIS A 153 -2.10 -15.86 -15.07
CA HIS A 153 -3.30 -15.02 -15.21
C HIS A 153 -4.59 -15.84 -15.06
N ASP A 154 -4.64 -17.04 -15.64
CA ASP A 154 -5.79 -17.95 -15.55
C ASP A 154 -6.10 -18.39 -14.12
N SER A 155 -5.10 -18.49 -13.25
CA SER A 155 -5.35 -18.77 -11.82
C SER A 155 -6.01 -17.59 -11.11
N LEU A 156 -5.69 -16.35 -11.51
CA LEU A 156 -6.38 -15.16 -10.99
C LEU A 156 -7.81 -15.08 -11.54
N ALA A 157 -8.02 -15.42 -12.80
CA ALA A 157 -9.35 -15.47 -13.41
C ALA A 157 -10.24 -16.52 -12.71
N ARG A 158 -9.72 -17.73 -12.47
CA ARG A 158 -10.42 -18.79 -11.70
C ARG A 158 -10.72 -18.35 -10.26
N LEU A 159 -9.77 -17.69 -9.60
CA LEU A 159 -9.99 -17.13 -8.27
C LEU A 159 -11.11 -16.08 -8.27
N ALA A 160 -11.11 -15.17 -9.24
CA ALA A 160 -12.15 -14.16 -9.38
C ALA A 160 -13.54 -14.79 -9.62
N GLY A 161 -13.63 -15.81 -10.47
CA GLY A 161 -14.86 -16.58 -10.71
C GLY A 161 -15.35 -17.32 -9.47
N GLY A 162 -14.46 -18.00 -8.75
CA GLY A 162 -14.82 -18.70 -7.51
C GLY A 162 -15.29 -17.75 -6.39
N LEU A 163 -14.78 -16.51 -6.38
CA LEU A 163 -15.26 -15.46 -5.48
C LEU A 163 -16.55 -14.79 -5.97
N ALA A 164 -16.98 -15.00 -7.22
CA ALA A 164 -18.24 -14.51 -7.77
C ALA A 164 -18.49 -13.01 -7.50
N GLY A 165 -17.47 -12.18 -7.76
CA GLY A 165 -17.51 -10.74 -7.49
C GLY A 165 -17.14 -10.33 -6.06
N ARG A 166 -16.86 -11.24 -5.14
CA ARG A 166 -16.40 -10.91 -3.77
C ARG A 166 -14.91 -10.58 -3.66
N TRP A 167 -14.23 -10.33 -4.79
CA TRP A 167 -12.86 -9.81 -4.82
C TRP A 167 -12.85 -8.32 -5.15
N ARG A 168 -12.41 -7.50 -4.19
CA ARG A 168 -12.26 -6.05 -4.32
C ARG A 168 -10.80 -5.62 -4.23
N ALA A 169 -10.33 -4.83 -5.18
CA ALA A 169 -8.93 -4.40 -5.23
C ALA A 169 -8.82 -2.87 -5.24
N LEU A 170 -8.32 -2.30 -4.15
CA LEU A 170 -8.12 -0.87 -4.01
C LEU A 170 -6.77 -0.46 -4.60
N CYS A 171 -6.80 0.52 -5.50
CA CYS A 171 -5.62 1.04 -6.17
C CYS A 171 -5.67 2.57 -6.31
N ARG A 172 -4.50 3.17 -6.51
CA ARG A 172 -4.32 4.60 -6.73
C ARG A 172 -3.48 4.82 -7.98
N GLY A 173 -3.80 5.86 -8.76
CA GLY A 173 -2.98 6.23 -9.93
C GLY A 173 -1.59 6.77 -9.57
N THR A 174 -1.40 7.19 -8.33
CA THR A 174 -0.14 7.71 -7.78
C THR A 174 0.73 6.65 -7.11
N ASP A 175 0.25 5.41 -7.00
CA ASP A 175 0.99 4.30 -6.42
C ASP A 175 1.92 3.69 -7.49
N PRO A 176 3.25 3.82 -7.35
CA PRO A 176 4.19 3.30 -8.34
C PRO A 176 4.43 1.78 -8.21
N LEU A 177 3.99 1.18 -7.10
CA LEU A 177 4.20 -0.24 -6.81
C LEU A 177 2.93 -1.03 -7.06
N GLY A 178 1.79 -0.53 -6.58
CA GLY A 178 0.49 -1.15 -6.74
C GLY A 178 -0.17 -0.84 -8.08
N GLY A 179 -1.29 -1.51 -8.34
CA GLY A 179 -2.13 -1.20 -9.48
C GLY A 179 -3.48 -1.92 -9.40
N ALA A 180 -4.26 -1.72 -10.46
CA ALA A 180 -5.44 -2.54 -10.72
C ALA A 180 -5.07 -4.02 -10.74
N VAL A 181 -5.95 -4.85 -10.18
CA VAL A 181 -5.72 -6.30 -10.09
C VAL A 181 -6.63 -7.07 -11.04
N THR A 182 -7.87 -6.61 -11.15
CA THR A 182 -8.93 -7.32 -11.87
C THR A 182 -9.24 -6.69 -13.23
N THR A 183 -8.67 -5.52 -13.54
CA THR A 183 -8.94 -4.78 -14.77
C THR A 183 -7.68 -4.33 -15.52
N TRP A 184 -7.82 -4.16 -16.83
CA TRP A 184 -6.78 -3.66 -17.75
C TRP A 184 -7.42 -3.00 -18.98
N ASP A 185 -6.59 -2.53 -19.93
CA ASP A 185 -7.00 -1.82 -21.15
C ASP A 185 -8.02 -0.71 -20.87
N ARG A 186 -7.72 0.06 -19.83
CA ARG A 186 -8.58 1.14 -19.37
C ARG A 186 -8.52 2.33 -20.32
N GLN A 187 -9.67 2.87 -20.66
CA GLN A 187 -9.82 4.04 -21.51
C GLN A 187 -10.88 4.98 -20.97
N VAL A 188 -10.72 6.28 -21.24
CA VAL A 188 -11.73 7.29 -20.92
C VAL A 188 -12.45 7.68 -22.20
N PHE A 189 -13.76 7.52 -22.23
CA PHE A 189 -14.61 7.91 -23.35
C PHE A 189 -15.88 8.57 -22.80
N ASP A 190 -16.21 9.76 -23.31
CA ASP A 190 -17.39 10.54 -22.90
C ASP A 190 -17.54 10.68 -21.36
N GLY A 191 -16.43 10.99 -20.68
CA GLY A 191 -16.39 11.13 -19.23
C GLY A 191 -16.53 9.82 -18.43
N MET A 192 -16.65 8.68 -19.09
CA MET A 192 -16.74 7.35 -18.49
C MET A 192 -15.40 6.63 -18.54
N LEU A 193 -15.06 5.91 -17.47
CA LEU A 193 -13.92 4.99 -17.44
C LEU A 193 -14.41 3.61 -17.88
N LEU A 194 -13.87 3.11 -18.98
CA LEU A 194 -14.14 1.78 -19.54
C LEU A 194 -12.91 0.89 -19.38
N GLY A 195 -13.10 -0.42 -19.49
CA GLY A 195 -11.98 -1.36 -19.55
C GLY A 195 -12.44 -2.81 -19.67
N VAL A 196 -11.44 -3.70 -19.68
CA VAL A 196 -11.61 -5.15 -19.68
C VAL A 196 -11.23 -5.67 -18.30
N GLY A 197 -11.82 -6.78 -17.86
CA GLY A 197 -11.41 -7.42 -16.63
C GLY A 197 -12.02 -8.78 -16.40
N PHE A 198 -11.77 -9.32 -15.22
CA PHE A 198 -12.39 -10.57 -14.78
C PHE A 198 -13.89 -10.39 -14.56
N LEU A 199 -14.67 -11.32 -15.13
CA LEU A 199 -16.11 -11.41 -14.97
C LEU A 199 -16.45 -12.35 -13.79
N PRO A 200 -17.65 -12.23 -13.19
CA PRO A 200 -18.06 -13.07 -12.06
C PRO A 200 -18.08 -14.57 -12.33
N ASP A 201 -18.12 -14.99 -13.59
CA ASP A 201 -18.05 -16.39 -14.03
C ASP A 201 -16.61 -16.91 -14.19
N GLY A 202 -15.60 -16.07 -13.94
CA GLY A 202 -14.18 -16.40 -14.07
C GLY A 202 -13.62 -16.25 -15.48
N THR A 203 -14.42 -15.77 -16.44
CA THR A 203 -13.93 -15.40 -17.77
C THR A 203 -13.39 -13.96 -17.78
N CYS A 204 -12.81 -13.54 -18.91
CA CYS A 204 -12.34 -12.17 -19.10
C CYS A 204 -13.15 -11.50 -20.21
N GLY A 205 -13.54 -10.25 -20.02
CA GLY A 205 -14.33 -9.54 -21.01
C GLY A 205 -14.49 -8.06 -20.73
N ALA A 206 -15.19 -7.38 -21.65
CA ALA A 206 -15.53 -5.98 -21.49
C ALA A 206 -16.41 -5.78 -20.25
N LEU A 207 -16.09 -4.75 -19.45
CA LEU A 207 -16.83 -4.40 -18.25
C LEU A 207 -17.81 -3.26 -18.51
N PRO A 208 -18.90 -3.17 -17.74
CA PRO A 208 -19.70 -1.97 -17.67
C PRO A 208 -18.86 -0.75 -17.30
N PRO A 209 -19.27 0.47 -17.69
CA PRO A 209 -18.59 1.70 -17.29
C PRO A 209 -18.41 1.79 -15.77
N ALA A 210 -17.27 2.33 -15.35
CA ALA A 210 -16.95 2.45 -13.94
C ALA A 210 -18.00 3.32 -13.21
N LEU A 211 -18.45 2.83 -12.06
CA LEU A 211 -19.39 3.56 -11.22
C LEU A 211 -18.62 4.45 -10.24
N ARG A 212 -19.06 5.69 -10.09
CA ARG A 212 -18.53 6.57 -9.03
C ARG A 212 -19.22 6.23 -7.72
N GLY A 213 -18.47 5.64 -6.79
CA GLY A 213 -18.92 5.38 -5.44
C GLY A 213 -19.14 6.66 -4.61
N PRO A 214 -19.82 6.54 -3.46
CA PRO A 214 -20.16 7.67 -2.57
C PRO A 214 -18.91 8.34 -1.97
N THR A 215 -17.84 7.58 -1.78
CA THR A 215 -16.53 8.05 -1.29
C THR A 215 -15.75 8.80 -2.36
N GLY A 216 -16.20 8.72 -3.61
CA GLY A 216 -15.53 9.28 -4.76
C GLY A 216 -14.60 8.33 -5.51
N ALA A 217 -14.44 7.10 -5.05
CA ALA A 217 -13.73 6.07 -5.79
C ALA A 217 -14.45 5.74 -7.11
N LEU A 218 -13.70 5.43 -8.16
CA LEU A 218 -14.26 4.86 -9.39
C LEU A 218 -14.13 3.34 -9.33
N VAL A 219 -15.25 2.63 -9.38
CA VAL A 219 -15.27 1.16 -9.31
C VAL A 219 -15.48 0.60 -10.70
N LEU A 220 -14.45 -0.04 -11.26
CA LEU A 220 -14.49 -0.74 -12.53
C LEU A 220 -14.30 -2.23 -12.27
N GLY A 221 -15.34 -3.04 -12.51
CA GLY A 221 -15.32 -4.46 -12.17
C GLY A 221 -15.04 -4.70 -10.68
N GLY A 222 -13.93 -5.36 -10.37
CA GLY A 222 -13.44 -5.58 -9.00
C GLY A 222 -12.53 -4.47 -8.46
N ASP A 223 -12.05 -3.55 -9.29
CA ASP A 223 -11.04 -2.56 -8.91
C ASP A 223 -11.68 -1.24 -8.47
N HIS A 224 -11.27 -0.76 -7.29
CA HIS A 224 -11.65 0.52 -6.70
C HIS A 224 -10.49 1.51 -6.87
N TRP A 225 -10.65 2.47 -7.79
CA TRP A 225 -9.70 3.54 -8.04
C TRP A 225 -9.95 4.69 -7.07
N LEU A 226 -9.10 4.80 -6.06
CA LEU A 226 -9.23 5.79 -5.01
C LEU A 226 -8.75 7.17 -5.48
N PRO A 227 -9.45 8.25 -5.11
CA PRO A 227 -8.96 9.60 -5.36
C PRO A 227 -7.67 9.85 -4.57
N ASP A 228 -6.63 10.37 -5.23
CA ASP A 228 -5.39 10.78 -4.58
C ASP A 228 -4.89 12.11 -5.18
N PRO A 229 -4.84 13.21 -4.42
CA PRO A 229 -5.04 13.32 -2.97
C PRO A 229 -6.47 12.99 -2.51
N GLN A 230 -6.62 12.63 -1.22
CA GLN A 230 -7.93 12.43 -0.61
C GLN A 230 -8.78 13.71 -0.72
N ARG A 231 -10.05 13.56 -1.04
CA ARG A 231 -10.97 14.70 -1.30
C ARG A 231 -11.14 15.66 -0.12
N GLY A 232 -10.95 15.17 1.10
CA GLY A 232 -11.05 15.97 2.31
C GLY A 232 -11.08 15.08 3.56
N PRO A 233 -11.09 15.68 4.75
CA PRO A 233 -11.20 14.92 5.99
C PRO A 233 -12.56 14.25 6.11
N PHE A 234 -12.58 12.99 6.53
CA PHE A 234 -13.79 12.23 6.80
C PHE A 234 -13.93 11.97 8.31
N PRO A 235 -15.13 12.09 8.90
CA PRO A 235 -15.35 11.78 10.31
C PRO A 235 -14.85 10.39 10.69
N GLY A 236 -14.09 10.29 11.78
CA GLY A 236 -13.56 9.02 12.29
C GLY A 236 -12.41 8.42 11.47
N ARG A 237 -11.94 9.10 10.42
CA ARG A 237 -10.83 8.62 9.58
C ARG A 237 -9.61 9.52 9.69
N ARG A 238 -8.44 8.92 9.54
CA ARG A 238 -7.18 9.66 9.41
C ARG A 238 -7.14 10.30 8.03
N TRP A 239 -6.96 11.61 8.00
CA TRP A 239 -6.77 12.37 6.77
C TRP A 239 -5.34 12.90 6.70
N ALA A 240 -4.76 12.85 5.51
CA ALA A 240 -3.45 13.41 5.21
C ALA A 240 -3.54 14.35 4.01
N ALA A 241 -2.86 15.49 4.09
CA ALA A 241 -2.70 16.38 2.96
C ALA A 241 -1.71 15.80 1.94
N GLY A 242 -2.02 15.95 0.65
CA GLY A 242 -1.15 15.49 -0.45
C GLY A 242 -1.47 14.07 -0.93
N VAL A 243 -0.57 13.53 -1.75
CA VAL A 243 -0.71 12.19 -2.36
C VAL A 243 -0.23 11.10 -1.42
N ASN A 244 -1.02 10.04 -1.26
CA ASN A 244 -0.73 8.90 -0.40
C ASN A 244 0.13 7.83 -1.09
N ARG A 245 0.14 7.79 -2.44
CA ARG A 245 0.93 6.81 -3.22
C ARG A 245 0.62 5.37 -2.74
N HIS A 246 1.65 4.63 -2.29
CA HIS A 246 1.55 3.25 -1.81
C HIS A 246 1.19 3.13 -0.31
N ALA A 247 0.47 4.10 0.25
CA ALA A 247 0.16 4.14 1.68
C ALA A 247 -1.31 4.50 1.94
N ASP A 248 -1.72 4.34 3.20
CA ASP A 248 -2.98 4.81 3.77
C ASP A 248 -4.26 4.36 3.02
N TYR A 249 -4.22 3.19 2.39
CA TYR A 249 -5.38 2.54 1.78
C TYR A 249 -6.51 2.26 2.79
N THR A 250 -6.17 1.81 4.00
CA THR A 250 -7.13 1.47 5.06
C THR A 250 -7.78 2.69 5.73
N SER A 251 -7.17 3.87 5.57
CA SER A 251 -7.72 5.13 6.09
C SER A 251 -8.75 5.74 5.15
N ASP A 252 -8.76 5.32 3.88
CA ASP A 252 -9.73 5.75 2.89
C ASP A 252 -11.12 5.20 3.24
N PRO A 253 -12.19 6.02 3.21
CA PRO A 253 -13.55 5.53 3.49
C PRO A 253 -14.00 4.42 2.54
N GLU A 254 -13.41 4.30 1.34
CA GLU A 254 -13.75 3.20 0.43
C GLU A 254 -13.28 1.84 0.95
N TRP A 255 -12.37 1.78 1.92
CA TRP A 255 -11.93 0.53 2.54
C TRP A 255 -13.09 -0.26 3.15
N ASP A 256 -13.93 0.39 3.97
CA ASP A 256 -15.04 -0.31 4.63
C ASP A 256 -16.07 -0.79 3.61
N ARG A 257 -16.32 0.05 2.59
CA ARG A 257 -17.23 -0.30 1.51
C ARG A 257 -16.73 -1.49 0.71
N ALA A 258 -15.45 -1.51 0.35
CA ALA A 258 -14.84 -2.65 -0.33
C ALA A 258 -14.91 -3.93 0.51
N VAL A 259 -14.71 -3.84 1.83
CA VAL A 259 -14.89 -4.97 2.76
C VAL A 259 -16.35 -5.42 2.82
N ALA A 260 -17.31 -4.50 2.91
CA ALA A 260 -18.73 -4.83 2.94
C ALA A 260 -19.19 -5.53 1.65
N ILE A 261 -18.74 -5.03 0.49
CA ILE A 261 -19.04 -5.66 -0.81
C ILE A 261 -18.35 -7.03 -0.92
N ALA A 262 -17.08 -7.15 -0.50
CA ALA A 262 -16.38 -8.43 -0.48
C ALA A 262 -17.04 -9.44 0.47
N ALA A 263 -17.63 -8.97 1.58
CA ALA A 263 -18.42 -9.80 2.47
C ALA A 263 -19.79 -10.17 1.87
N GLY A 264 -20.23 -9.54 0.77
CA GLY A 264 -21.56 -9.72 0.20
C GLY A 264 -22.67 -9.10 1.05
N LEU A 265 -22.37 -8.00 1.75
CA LEU A 265 -23.32 -7.22 2.56
C LEU A 265 -23.83 -5.97 1.83
N GLU A 266 -23.14 -5.54 0.78
CA GLU A 266 -23.49 -4.39 -0.05
C GLU A 266 -23.24 -4.73 -1.53
N ASP A 267 -24.09 -4.23 -2.43
CA ASP A 267 -23.87 -4.31 -3.87
C ASP A 267 -23.10 -3.10 -4.38
N VAL A 268 -22.31 -3.31 -5.44
CA VAL A 268 -21.50 -2.24 -6.06
C VAL A 268 -22.36 -1.06 -6.54
N SER A 269 -23.58 -1.35 -6.99
CA SER A 269 -24.55 -0.39 -7.49
C SER A 269 -25.38 0.29 -6.40
N THR A 270 -25.31 -0.17 -5.14
CA THR A 270 -26.09 0.42 -4.05
C THR A 270 -25.63 1.85 -3.80
N PRO A 271 -26.52 2.86 -3.92
CA PRO A 271 -26.24 4.20 -3.46
C PRO A 271 -26.13 4.14 -1.93
N THR A 272 -24.98 4.51 -1.37
CA THR A 272 -24.86 4.58 0.09
C THR A 272 -25.73 5.73 0.59
N ALA A 273 -26.80 5.39 1.32
CA ALA A 273 -27.48 6.34 2.19
C ALA A 273 -26.42 6.93 3.14
N PRO A 274 -26.44 8.24 3.43
CA PRO A 274 -25.44 8.84 4.30
C PRO A 274 -25.42 8.05 5.61
N THR A 275 -24.27 7.43 5.90
CA THR A 275 -24.06 6.74 7.17
C THR A 275 -24.19 7.81 8.25
N ILE A 276 -25.35 7.86 8.90
CA ILE A 276 -25.49 8.50 10.20
C ILE A 276 -24.50 7.75 11.07
N GLY A 277 -23.38 8.42 11.38
CA GLY A 277 -22.19 7.79 11.89
C GLY A 277 -22.52 6.86 13.06
N ALA A 278 -21.85 5.72 13.11
CA ALA A 278 -21.51 5.15 14.40
C ALA A 278 -20.67 6.21 15.12
N VAL A 279 -21.36 7.12 15.82
CA VAL A 279 -20.78 8.04 16.77
C VAL A 279 -20.15 7.15 17.82
N LEU A 280 -18.82 6.98 17.74
CA LEU A 280 -18.06 6.52 18.89
C LEU A 280 -18.53 7.34 20.10
N PRO A 281 -18.85 6.73 21.25
CA PRO A 281 -19.32 7.48 22.39
C PRO A 281 -18.26 8.52 22.75
N VAL A 282 -18.64 9.79 22.63
CA VAL A 282 -17.89 10.98 23.04
C VAL A 282 -16.73 11.37 22.12
N ALA A 283 -17.05 12.03 21.01
CA ALA A 283 -16.16 13.08 20.49
C ALA A 283 -16.08 14.19 21.56
N ARG A 284 -15.03 14.18 22.39
CA ARG A 284 -14.74 15.31 23.29
C ARG A 284 -14.61 16.56 22.41
N ARG A 285 -15.44 17.58 22.66
CA ARG A 285 -15.25 18.91 22.05
C ARG A 285 -13.80 19.33 22.29
N ALA A 286 -13.11 19.75 21.23
CA ALA A 286 -11.81 20.37 21.39
C ALA A 286 -11.93 21.56 22.36
N PRO A 287 -10.97 21.76 23.28
CA PRO A 287 -10.98 22.95 24.11
C PRO A 287 -10.96 24.18 23.19
N VAL A 288 -11.98 25.02 23.34
CA VAL A 288 -12.01 26.34 22.71
C VAL A 288 -10.80 27.09 23.27
N LEU A 289 -9.81 27.41 22.42
CA LEU A 289 -8.75 28.33 22.84
C LEU A 289 -9.45 29.65 23.22
N PRO A 290 -9.21 30.20 24.42
CA PRO A 290 -9.78 31.48 24.78
C PRO A 290 -9.30 32.54 23.79
N ASP A 291 -10.22 33.39 23.35
CA ASP A 291 -9.88 34.56 22.55
C ASP A 291 -8.78 35.37 23.25
N PRO A 292 -7.80 35.92 22.52
CA PRO A 292 -6.83 36.83 23.11
C PRO A 292 -7.60 38.01 23.73
N ALA A 293 -7.52 38.11 25.07
CA ALA A 293 -8.30 39.06 25.84
C ALA A 293 -8.12 40.50 25.31
N PRO A 294 -9.20 41.27 25.12
CA PRO A 294 -9.09 42.65 24.69
C PRO A 294 -8.44 43.50 25.80
N GLY A 295 -7.48 44.33 25.38
CA GLY A 295 -6.57 45.13 26.21
C GLY A 295 -7.08 45.64 27.57
N GLY A 296 -6.35 45.25 28.62
CA GLY A 296 -6.42 45.87 29.95
C GLY A 296 -5.27 46.86 30.17
N ARG A 297 -5.62 48.14 30.32
CA ARG A 297 -4.75 49.29 30.62
C ARG A 297 -3.75 49.00 31.75
N ARG A 298 -2.45 49.19 31.51
CA ARG A 298 -1.44 49.29 32.59
C ARG A 298 -1.54 50.65 33.28
N ALA A 299 -1.85 50.62 34.57
CA ALA A 299 -1.80 51.77 35.47
C ALA A 299 -0.36 52.12 35.86
N THR A 300 -0.13 53.41 36.07
CA THR A 300 1.10 54.14 36.44
C THR A 300 1.46 53.95 37.93
N GLY A 301 2.68 53.50 38.28
CA GLY A 301 3.76 54.29 38.93
C GLY A 301 4.05 53.82 40.39
N PRO A 302 5.16 54.21 41.09
CA PRO A 302 6.27 55.09 40.68
C PRO A 302 7.72 54.59 40.98
N GLY A 303 8.71 55.24 40.34
CA GLY A 303 9.98 55.63 40.99
C GLY A 303 11.24 54.76 40.81
N ALA A 304 12.14 55.15 39.87
CA ALA A 304 13.55 55.51 40.12
C ALA A 304 14.41 55.36 38.84
N GLY A 305 15.20 56.39 38.53
CA GLY A 305 16.38 56.27 37.65
C GLY A 305 16.38 57.15 36.41
N ALA A 306 17.27 58.14 36.39
CA ALA A 306 17.47 59.17 35.38
C ALA A 306 18.02 58.66 34.01
N GLY A 307 17.82 59.47 32.96
CA GLY A 307 18.15 59.19 31.55
C GLY A 307 19.65 59.21 31.16
N PRO A 308 20.02 59.46 29.88
CA PRO A 308 19.53 60.60 29.09
C PRO A 308 19.06 60.29 27.66
N ARG A 309 18.42 61.32 27.10
CA ARG A 309 17.82 61.45 25.77
C ARG A 309 18.87 61.64 24.66
N ALA A 310 18.55 61.15 23.46
CA ALA A 310 18.83 61.83 22.18
C ALA A 310 17.74 61.40 21.17
N ARG A 311 16.77 62.28 20.83
CA ARG A 311 16.67 63.06 19.58
C ARG A 311 16.73 62.15 18.32
N GLY A 312 15.78 62.11 17.40
CA GLY A 312 14.55 62.86 17.16
C GLY A 312 14.16 62.78 15.68
N ARG A 313 12.84 62.67 15.43
CA ARG A 313 12.08 63.11 14.25
C ARG A 313 12.01 62.24 12.97
N PRO A 314 10.91 62.39 12.18
CA PRO A 314 10.13 61.27 11.65
C PRO A 314 9.78 61.38 10.15
N ARG A 315 8.91 60.45 9.70
CA ARG A 315 8.03 60.48 8.50
C ARG A 315 8.71 60.26 7.14
N HIS A 316 8.20 59.31 6.36
CA HIS A 316 7.13 59.61 5.39
C HIS A 316 6.57 58.34 4.73
N VAL A 317 5.24 58.28 4.70
CA VAL A 317 4.45 57.47 3.77
C VAL A 317 4.34 58.24 2.47
N THR A 318 4.56 57.58 1.33
CA THR A 318 4.06 58.01 0.03
C THR A 318 3.57 56.82 -0.77
N ARG A 319 2.24 56.66 -0.82
CA ARG A 319 1.51 56.07 -1.94
C ARG A 319 1.67 57.00 -3.13
N GLY A 320 1.95 56.45 -4.30
CA GLY A 320 1.92 57.18 -5.56
C GLY A 320 1.71 56.21 -6.71
N GLY A 321 0.45 55.92 -7.03
CA GLY A 321 0.10 55.44 -8.36
C GLY A 321 0.10 56.61 -9.34
N ARG A 322 0.43 56.35 -10.60
CA ARG A 322 -0.11 57.08 -11.74
C ARG A 322 -0.07 56.23 -13.02
N PRO A 323 -0.95 56.53 -14.00
CA PRO A 323 -1.30 55.66 -15.13
C PRO A 323 -0.73 56.14 -16.48
N GLY A 324 -0.72 55.21 -17.45
CA GLY A 324 -0.93 55.41 -18.90
C GLY A 324 0.15 56.16 -19.70
N PRO A 325 0.04 56.21 -21.04
CA PRO A 325 -0.99 55.60 -21.91
C PRO A 325 -0.69 54.17 -22.38
#